data_AF-A0A3A8EGU5-F1
#
_entry.id   AF-A0A3A8EGU5-F1
#
_cell.length_a   1.000
_cell.length_b   1.000
_cell.length_c   1.000
_cell.angle_alpha   90.00
_cell.angle_beta   90.00
_cell.angle_gamma   90.00
#
_symmetry.space_group_name_H-M   'P 1'
#
loop_
_entity.id
_entity.type
_entity.pdbx_description
1 polymer ?
#
loop_
_entity_poly.entity_id
_entity_poly.type
_entity_poly.pdbx_seq_one_letter_code
_entity_poly.pdbx_strand_id
1 'polypeptide(L)'
;MIGVSAWHISGDYLVVENPLLDYRVTNNETYSHKTDRIPNGAVVILVQEEPKTVEQQIEQEIQSKNLNAPRLTPADIDSKIKAVEYILPRDVCKRDNGVEVFDAPLSLQTLTFCILTLENGFTVTGESACASPENFDAEIGRKIAYENARNKVWVLEGYLLKEKLSHIIG
;
A
#
# COMPACT_ATOMS: atom_id res chain seq x y z
N MET A 1 10.81 -32.08 23.84
CA MET A 1 9.42 -31.60 23.96
C MET A 1 8.95 -31.32 22.54
N ILE A 2 7.96 -32.04 22.05
CA ILE A 2 7.57 -32.06 20.64
C ILE A 2 6.81 -30.76 20.38
N GLY A 3 7.42 -29.82 19.64
CA GLY A 3 6.73 -28.62 19.18
C GLY A 3 5.67 -29.04 18.19
N VAL A 4 4.40 -28.93 18.58
CA VAL A 4 3.26 -29.11 17.70
C VAL A 4 3.35 -28.04 16.60
N SER A 5 3.70 -28.46 15.38
CA SER A 5 3.54 -27.62 14.20
C SER A 5 2.04 -27.44 13.98
N ALA A 6 1.54 -26.21 14.09
CA ALA A 6 0.17 -25.92 13.72
C ALA A 6 0.09 -25.97 12.19
N TRP A 7 -0.89 -26.68 11.65
CA TRP A 7 -1.17 -26.65 10.23
C TRP A 7 -2.67 -26.50 10.05
N HIS A 8 -3.06 -25.81 8.99
CA HIS A 8 -4.45 -25.63 8.62
C HIS A 8 -4.60 -25.77 7.10
N ILE A 9 -5.82 -26.08 6.65
CA ILE A 9 -6.14 -26.18 5.24
C ILE A 9 -6.82 -24.86 4.84
N SER A 10 -6.34 -24.23 3.77
CA SER A 10 -6.92 -23.02 3.19
C SER A 10 -7.19 -23.27 1.70
N GLY A 11 -8.45 -23.51 1.36
CA GLY A 11 -8.83 -23.98 0.02
C GLY A 11 -8.21 -25.34 -0.31
N ASP A 12 -7.52 -25.43 -1.45
CA ASP A 12 -6.82 -26.64 -1.90
C ASP A 12 -5.39 -26.78 -1.33
N TYR A 13 -4.98 -25.90 -0.41
CA TYR A 13 -3.61 -25.83 0.11
C TYR A 13 -3.51 -26.28 1.57
N LEU A 14 -2.45 -27.03 1.88
CA LEU A 14 -2.02 -27.32 3.25
C LEU A 14 -1.03 -26.23 3.68
N VAL A 15 -1.42 -25.41 4.66
CA VAL A 15 -0.59 -24.35 5.24
C VAL A 15 0.03 -24.87 6.54
N VAL A 16 1.36 -24.82 6.64
CA VAL A 16 2.10 -25.25 7.85
C VAL A 16 2.68 -24.01 8.54
N GLU A 17 2.19 -23.71 9.72
CA GLU A 17 2.69 -22.67 10.61
C GLU A 17 3.75 -23.30 11.53
N ASN A 18 5.05 -23.08 11.22
CA ASN A 18 6.13 -23.59 12.06
C ASN A 18 6.84 -22.45 12.81
N PRO A 19 6.79 -22.41 14.15
CA PRO A 19 7.47 -21.40 14.96
C PRO A 19 8.97 -21.67 15.18
N LEU A 20 9.54 -22.77 14.66
CA LEU A 20 10.94 -23.17 14.91
C LEU A 20 11.65 -23.71 13.65
N LEU A 21 11.89 -22.85 12.66
CA LEU A 21 12.81 -23.16 11.56
C LEU A 21 13.97 -22.15 11.56
N ASP A 22 14.96 -22.43 12.42
CA ASP A 22 16.27 -21.80 12.41
C ASP A 22 17.13 -22.50 11.33
N TYR A 23 16.93 -22.14 10.07
CA TYR A 23 17.90 -22.45 9.01
C TYR A 23 18.75 -21.20 8.79
N ARG A 24 20.03 -21.28 9.20
CA ARG A 24 21.01 -20.28 8.81
C ARG A 24 21.10 -20.25 7.29
N VAL A 25 20.75 -19.10 6.72
CA VAL A 25 20.90 -18.76 5.31
C VAL A 25 22.38 -18.81 4.95
N THR A 26 22.87 -19.98 4.56
CA THR A 26 24.10 -20.10 3.79
C THR A 26 23.69 -20.33 2.35
N ASN A 27 23.82 -19.28 1.56
CA ASN A 27 23.59 -19.17 0.12
C ASN A 27 22.22 -18.59 -0.24
N ASN A 28 22.31 -17.47 -0.94
CA ASN A 28 21.29 -16.56 -1.42
C ASN A 28 20.35 -17.20 -2.47
N GLU A 29 19.93 -18.44 -2.28
CA GLU A 29 19.00 -19.13 -3.17
C GLU A 29 17.57 -18.73 -2.80
N THR A 30 16.95 -17.95 -3.69
CA THR A 30 15.56 -17.53 -3.59
C THR A 30 14.65 -18.77 -3.59
N TYR A 31 13.91 -18.99 -2.50
CA TYR A 31 13.11 -20.19 -2.22
C TYR A 31 11.86 -20.36 -3.09
N SER A 32 11.77 -19.79 -4.29
CA SER A 32 10.51 -19.81 -5.05
C SER A 32 10.12 -21.19 -5.59
N HIS A 33 11.03 -22.19 -5.62
CA HIS A 33 10.74 -23.48 -6.27
C HIS A 33 11.43 -24.72 -5.66
N LYS A 34 11.55 -24.82 -4.32
CA LYS A 34 12.06 -26.07 -3.72
C LYS A 34 10.91 -27.05 -3.47
N THR A 35 10.64 -27.92 -4.43
CA THR A 35 9.71 -29.05 -4.29
C THR A 35 10.40 -30.20 -3.55
N ASP A 36 10.04 -30.43 -2.29
CA ASP A 36 10.42 -31.66 -1.58
C ASP A 36 9.30 -32.70 -1.73
N ARG A 37 9.66 -33.90 -2.21
CA ARG A 37 8.73 -35.03 -2.36
C ARG A 37 8.66 -35.77 -1.03
N ILE A 38 7.49 -35.76 -0.40
CA ILE A 38 7.23 -36.59 0.79
C ILE A 38 6.83 -38.01 0.32
N PRO A 39 7.19 -39.09 1.04
CA PRO A 39 6.72 -40.45 0.76
C PRO A 39 5.19 -40.51 0.89
N ASN A 40 4.51 -40.31 -0.24
CA ASN A 40 3.09 -40.56 -0.57
C ASN A 40 2.64 -39.77 -1.82
N GLY A 41 3.53 -39.05 -2.51
CA GLY A 41 3.21 -38.34 -3.76
C GLY A 41 2.67 -36.93 -3.56
N ALA A 42 2.60 -36.43 -2.32
CA ALA A 42 2.30 -35.04 -2.04
C ALA A 42 3.51 -34.14 -2.34
N VAL A 43 3.23 -32.94 -2.84
CA VAL A 43 4.21 -31.88 -3.13
C VAL A 43 3.97 -30.74 -2.15
N VAL A 44 5.01 -30.34 -1.40
CA VAL A 44 4.98 -29.11 -0.60
C VAL A 44 5.56 -27.98 -1.43
N ILE A 45 4.81 -26.88 -1.55
CA ILE A 45 5.28 -25.64 -2.13
C ILE A 45 5.39 -24.63 -0.99
N LEU A 46 6.61 -24.18 -0.71
CA LEU A 46 6.83 -23.06 0.20
C LEU A 46 6.61 -21.78 -0.59
N VAL A 47 5.49 -21.11 -0.33
CA VAL A 47 5.22 -19.79 -0.91
C VAL A 47 5.61 -18.75 0.13
N GLN A 48 6.45 -17.80 -0.26
CA GLN A 48 6.66 -16.60 0.54
C GLN A 48 5.37 -15.77 0.43
N GLU A 49 4.63 -15.64 1.52
CA GLU A 49 3.46 -14.76 1.57
C GLU A 49 3.95 -13.31 1.55
N GLU A 50 3.48 -12.52 0.58
CA GLU A 50 3.77 -11.09 0.53
C GLU A 50 3.20 -10.41 1.78
N PRO A 51 3.92 -9.48 2.42
CA PRO A 51 3.45 -8.82 3.62
C PRO A 51 2.16 -8.03 3.32
N LYS A 52 1.08 -8.37 4.02
CA LYS A 52 -0.20 -7.67 3.92
C LYS A 52 -0.07 -6.23 4.38
N THR A 53 -0.69 -5.30 3.65
CA THR A 53 -0.76 -3.90 4.07
C THR A 53 -1.60 -3.77 5.35
N VAL A 54 -1.43 -2.67 6.10
CA VAL A 54 -2.23 -2.40 7.30
C VAL A 54 -3.73 -2.39 6.99
N GLU A 55 -4.13 -1.82 5.84
CA GLU A 55 -5.55 -1.80 5.43
C GLU A 55 -6.09 -3.21 5.14
N GLN A 56 -5.28 -4.09 4.53
CA GLN A 56 -5.67 -5.49 4.29
C GLN A 56 -5.81 -6.27 5.60
N GLN A 57 -4.95 -6.00 6.59
CA GLN A 57 -5.05 -6.62 7.92
C GLN A 57 -6.33 -6.17 8.63
N ILE A 58 -6.66 -4.87 8.57
CA ILE A 58 -7.90 -4.33 9.15
C ILE A 58 -9.13 -4.93 8.46
N GLU A 59 -9.16 -5.03 7.13
CA GLU A 59 -10.27 -5.65 6.40
C GLU A 59 -10.44 -7.12 6.81
N GLN A 60 -9.35 -7.87 6.96
CA GLN A 60 -9.42 -9.26 7.46
C GLN A 60 -10.00 -9.33 8.86
N GLU A 61 -9.63 -8.41 9.76
CA GLU A 61 -10.20 -8.34 11.10
C GLU A 61 -11.71 -8.05 11.07
N ILE A 62 -12.16 -7.11 10.22
CA ILE A 62 -13.59 -6.79 10.01
C ILE A 62 -14.37 -8.03 9.56
N GLN A 63 -13.84 -8.77 8.58
CA GLN A 63 -14.44 -10.02 8.10
C GLN A 63 -14.49 -11.09 9.19
N SER A 64 -13.40 -11.27 9.94
CA SER A 64 -13.33 -12.25 11.04
C SER A 64 -14.39 -12.00 12.12
N LYS A 65 -14.81 -10.74 12.28
CA LYS A 65 -15.86 -10.30 13.21
C LYS A 65 -17.27 -10.33 12.61
N ASN A 66 -17.44 -10.81 11.38
CA ASN A 66 -18.70 -10.90 10.65
C ASN A 66 -19.42 -9.53 10.49
N LEU A 67 -18.64 -8.45 10.33
CA LEU A 67 -19.15 -7.09 10.18
C LEU A 67 -19.50 -6.81 8.70
N ASN A 68 -20.74 -7.10 8.32
CA ASN A 68 -21.20 -7.15 6.92
C ASN A 68 -22.04 -5.96 6.45
N ALA A 69 -22.02 -4.83 7.17
CA ALA A 69 -22.68 -3.62 6.70
C ALA A 69 -22.02 -3.14 5.38
N PRO A 70 -22.77 -2.46 4.48
CA PRO A 70 -22.19 -1.86 3.27
C PRO A 70 -21.01 -0.96 3.63
N ARG A 71 -19.86 -1.18 2.99
CA ARG A 71 -18.61 -0.47 3.26
C ARG A 71 -17.73 -0.47 2.02
N LEU A 72 -16.67 0.31 2.08
CA LEU A 72 -15.61 0.38 1.07
C LEU A 72 -14.43 -0.47 1.51
N THR A 73 -13.72 -1.03 0.54
CA THR A 73 -12.47 -1.75 0.71
C THR A 73 -11.30 -0.96 0.12
N PRO A 74 -10.05 -1.29 0.46
CA PRO A 74 -8.88 -0.70 -0.18
C PRO A 74 -8.92 -0.78 -1.71
N ALA A 75 -9.36 -1.92 -2.24
CA ALA A 75 -9.50 -2.13 -3.68
C ALA A 75 -10.55 -1.21 -4.31
N ASP A 76 -11.64 -0.89 -3.60
CA ASP A 76 -12.64 0.06 -4.08
C ASP A 76 -12.03 1.44 -4.25
N ILE A 77 -11.19 1.88 -3.30
CA ILE A 77 -10.51 3.18 -3.37
C ILE A 77 -9.46 3.20 -4.49
N ASP A 78 -8.65 2.15 -4.57
CA ASP A 78 -7.61 2.04 -5.61
C ASP A 78 -8.23 2.02 -7.01
N SER A 79 -9.39 1.38 -7.18
CA SER A 79 -10.11 1.36 -8.45
C SER A 79 -10.53 2.74 -8.94
N LYS A 80 -10.71 3.72 -8.04
CA LYS A 80 -11.15 5.07 -8.40
C LYS A 80 -10.03 5.92 -8.96
N ILE A 81 -8.77 5.55 -8.75
CA ILE A 81 -7.59 6.32 -9.18
C ILE A 81 -7.24 5.93 -10.62
N LYS A 82 -7.45 6.87 -11.55
CA LYS A 82 -7.17 6.68 -12.98
C LYS A 82 -5.74 7.02 -13.35
N ALA A 83 -5.19 8.08 -12.76
CA ALA A 83 -3.83 8.54 -13.02
C ALA A 83 -3.21 9.19 -11.79
N VAL A 84 -1.88 9.19 -11.75
CA VAL A 84 -1.07 9.76 -10.68
C VAL A 84 0.04 10.60 -11.30
N GLU A 85 0.05 11.88 -11.00
CA GLU A 85 1.14 12.79 -11.35
C GLU A 85 1.80 13.38 -10.10
N TYR A 86 3.09 13.71 -10.20
CA TYR A 86 3.83 14.33 -9.12
C TYR A 86 4.47 15.63 -9.57
N ILE A 87 4.44 16.64 -8.70
CA ILE A 87 5.17 17.89 -8.89
C ILE A 87 6.13 18.05 -7.72
N LEU A 88 7.41 18.15 -8.04
CA LEU A 88 8.44 18.56 -7.09
C LEU A 88 8.75 20.04 -7.40
N PRO A 89 8.34 20.99 -6.53
CA PRO A 89 8.51 22.41 -6.80
C PRO A 89 9.96 22.80 -7.11
N ARG A 90 10.95 22.15 -6.48
CA ARG A 90 12.37 22.34 -6.80
C ARG A 90 12.76 22.08 -8.25
N ASP A 91 12.02 21.23 -8.97
CA ASP A 91 12.33 20.86 -10.36
C ASP A 91 11.64 21.78 -11.38
N VAL A 92 10.57 22.47 -10.97
CA VAL A 92 9.72 23.26 -11.87
C VAL A 92 9.76 24.77 -11.59
N CYS A 93 10.03 25.17 -10.35
CA CYS A 93 10.12 26.57 -9.96
C CYS A 93 11.53 27.11 -10.24
N LYS A 94 11.71 27.76 -11.40
CA LYS A 94 12.90 28.55 -11.71
C LYS A 94 12.76 29.94 -11.11
N ARG A 95 13.82 30.46 -10.48
CA ARG A 95 13.88 31.89 -10.13
C ARG A 95 14.08 32.68 -11.42
N ASP A 96 13.30 33.74 -11.61
CA ASP A 96 13.36 34.62 -12.78
C ASP A 96 14.59 35.57 -12.75
N ASN A 97 15.66 35.16 -12.07
CA ASN A 97 16.84 35.99 -11.82
C ASN A 97 18.02 35.68 -12.77
N GLY A 98 17.78 34.96 -13.87
CA GLY A 98 18.80 34.69 -14.89
C GLY A 98 19.93 33.75 -14.46
N VAL A 99 19.82 33.08 -13.31
CA VAL A 99 20.79 32.08 -12.82
C VAL A 99 20.24 30.68 -13.12
N GLU A 100 21.06 29.82 -13.73
CA GLU A 100 20.66 28.45 -14.07
C GLU A 100 20.32 27.61 -12.82
N VAL A 101 19.02 27.31 -12.67
CA VAL A 101 18.36 26.09 -12.15
C VAL A 101 18.70 25.56 -10.74
N PHE A 102 19.73 26.03 -10.03
CA PHE A 102 20.17 25.37 -8.78
C PHE A 102 19.74 26.00 -7.45
N ASP A 103 18.89 27.03 -7.42
CA ASP A 103 18.62 27.77 -6.17
C ASP A 103 17.13 28.01 -5.90
N ALA A 104 16.30 26.96 -6.01
CA ALA A 104 14.93 27.02 -5.50
C ALA A 104 14.96 27.41 -4.00
N PRO A 105 14.07 28.30 -3.51
CA PRO A 105 13.99 28.62 -2.08
C PRO A 105 13.95 27.34 -1.24
N LEU A 106 14.62 27.33 -0.08
CA LEU A 106 14.72 26.13 0.78
C LEU A 106 13.35 25.49 1.07
N SER A 107 12.30 26.31 1.22
CA SER A 107 10.93 25.84 1.41
C SER A 107 10.36 25.04 0.23
N LEU A 108 10.81 25.28 -1.01
CA LEU A 108 10.40 24.53 -2.20
C LEU A 108 11.23 23.25 -2.41
N GLN A 109 12.37 23.12 -1.74
CA GLN A 109 13.24 21.95 -1.82
C GLN A 109 12.75 20.77 -0.97
N THR A 110 11.80 21.01 -0.06
CA THR A 110 11.27 19.97 0.84
C THR A 110 9.89 19.45 0.45
N LEU A 111 9.25 20.06 -0.57
CA LEU A 111 7.87 19.80 -0.95
C LEU A 111 7.76 18.73 -2.04
N THR A 112 6.75 17.88 -1.94
CA THR A 112 6.27 17.01 -3.02
C THR A 112 4.75 17.07 -3.07
N PHE A 113 4.20 17.36 -4.24
CA PHE A 113 2.77 17.26 -4.50
C PHE A 113 2.45 15.99 -5.27
N CYS A 114 1.38 15.31 -4.87
CA CYS A 114 0.74 14.23 -5.59
C CYS A 114 -0.61 14.73 -6.11
N ILE A 115 -0.91 14.40 -7.36
CA ILE A 115 -2.15 14.73 -8.06
C ILE A 115 -2.74 13.42 -8.52
N LEU A 116 -3.91 13.08 -8.00
CA LEU A 116 -4.69 11.93 -8.41
C LEU A 116 -5.81 12.42 -9.32
N THR A 117 -5.89 11.87 -10.52
CA THR A 117 -7.08 12.01 -11.37
C THR A 117 -7.97 10.79 -11.14
N LEU A 118 -9.21 11.01 -10.73
CA LEU A 118 -10.18 9.95 -10.48
C LEU A 118 -10.91 9.51 -11.78
N GLU A 119 -11.54 8.34 -11.78
CA GLU A 119 -12.28 7.79 -12.92
C GLU A 119 -13.35 8.76 -13.46
N ASN A 120 -13.99 9.54 -12.59
CA ASN A 120 -15.00 10.54 -12.94
C ASN A 120 -14.41 11.87 -13.44
N GLY A 121 -13.08 11.99 -13.53
CA GLY A 121 -12.37 13.20 -13.94
C GLY A 121 -12.15 14.22 -12.83
N PHE A 122 -12.56 13.95 -11.58
CA PHE A 122 -12.26 14.81 -10.44
C PHE A 122 -10.79 14.67 -10.03
N THR A 123 -10.19 15.76 -9.56
CA THR A 123 -8.79 15.77 -9.12
C THR A 123 -8.70 15.85 -7.60
N VAL A 124 -7.90 14.95 -7.01
CA VAL A 124 -7.57 14.96 -5.58
C VAL A 124 -6.08 15.17 -5.42
N THR A 125 -5.67 16.11 -4.59
CA THR A 125 -4.26 16.40 -4.35
C THR A 125 -3.83 15.96 -2.95
N GLY A 126 -2.56 15.66 -2.80
CA GLY A 126 -1.91 15.42 -1.53
C GLY A 126 -0.50 16.00 -1.55
N GLU A 127 0.06 16.20 -0.37
CA GLU A 127 1.33 16.88 -0.21
C GLU A 127 2.17 16.21 0.87
N SER A 128 3.48 16.27 0.71
CA SER A 128 4.45 16.00 1.76
C SER A 128 5.47 17.12 1.83
N ALA A 129 5.97 17.37 3.04
CA ALA A 129 6.94 18.40 3.34
C ALA A 129 7.92 17.85 4.38
N CYS A 130 9.18 17.61 4.01
CA CYS A 130 10.19 17.22 4.99
C CYS A 130 10.73 18.45 5.74
N ALA A 131 11.31 18.22 6.92
CA ALA A 131 11.81 19.31 7.78
C ALA A 131 13.10 19.96 7.26
N SER A 132 13.88 19.23 6.44
CA SER A 132 15.21 19.66 5.99
C SER A 132 15.42 19.27 4.52
N PRO A 133 15.87 20.21 3.66
CA PRO A 133 16.24 19.93 2.28
C PRO A 133 17.35 18.90 2.14
N GLU A 134 18.29 18.86 3.10
CA GLU A 134 19.42 17.93 3.11
C GLU A 134 18.97 16.47 3.28
N ASN A 135 17.87 16.27 4.01
CA ASN A 135 17.24 14.96 4.20
C ASN A 135 16.07 14.72 3.24
N PHE A 136 15.94 15.53 2.18
CA PHE A 136 14.89 15.33 1.19
C PHE A 136 15.11 14.02 0.42
N ASP A 137 14.09 13.17 0.46
CA ASP A 137 14.01 11.96 -0.33
C ASP A 137 12.74 12.01 -1.18
N ALA A 138 12.92 12.04 -2.51
CA ALA A 138 11.81 12.16 -3.46
C ALA A 138 10.90 10.92 -3.44
N GLU A 139 11.44 9.73 -3.18
CA GLU A 139 10.65 8.51 -3.16
C GLU A 139 9.75 8.46 -1.92
N ILE A 140 10.32 8.77 -0.76
CA ILE A 140 9.56 8.88 0.50
C ILE A 140 8.53 10.01 0.40
N GLY A 141 8.93 11.16 -0.14
CA GLY A 141 8.03 12.30 -0.35
C GLY A 141 6.84 11.94 -1.23
N ARG A 142 7.06 11.21 -2.34
CA ARG A 142 5.98 10.73 -3.22
C ARG A 142 5.05 9.75 -2.52
N LYS A 143 5.59 8.78 -1.77
CA LYS A 143 4.78 7.82 -1.00
C LYS A 143 3.83 8.52 -0.04
N ILE A 144 4.34 9.44 0.78
CA ILE A 144 3.53 10.19 1.76
C ILE A 144 2.52 11.09 1.04
N ALA A 145 2.93 11.81 0.00
CA ALA A 145 2.02 12.68 -0.74
C ALA A 145 0.88 11.88 -1.41
N TYR A 146 1.19 10.69 -1.95
CA TYR A 146 0.20 9.77 -2.49
C TYR A 146 -0.76 9.26 -1.42
N GLU A 147 -0.26 8.79 -0.28
CA GLU A 147 -1.10 8.34 0.83
C GLU A 147 -2.03 9.47 1.31
N ASN A 148 -1.52 10.69 1.45
CA ASN A 148 -2.32 11.86 1.83
C ASN A 148 -3.41 12.18 0.79
N ALA A 149 -3.13 12.04 -0.50
CA ALA A 149 -4.13 12.20 -1.55
C ALA A 149 -5.18 11.06 -1.51
N ARG A 150 -4.73 9.81 -1.42
CA ARG A 150 -5.58 8.61 -1.38
C ARG A 150 -6.49 8.59 -0.15
N ASN A 151 -6.02 9.07 0.99
CA ASN A 151 -6.83 9.23 2.20
C ASN A 151 -7.98 10.22 2.02
N LYS A 152 -7.82 11.25 1.17
CA LYS A 152 -8.93 12.14 0.81
C LYS A 152 -9.95 11.43 -0.08
N VAL A 153 -9.53 10.51 -0.96
CA VAL A 153 -10.44 9.67 -1.76
C VAL A 153 -11.32 8.79 -0.85
N TRP A 154 -10.74 8.19 0.19
CA TRP A 154 -11.50 7.47 1.22
C TRP A 154 -12.65 8.30 1.80
N VAL A 155 -12.38 9.56 2.16
CA VAL A 155 -13.40 10.47 2.71
C VAL A 155 -14.51 10.75 1.70
N LEU A 156 -14.15 11.01 0.44
CA LEU A 156 -15.09 11.29 -0.64
C LEU A 156 -15.99 10.09 -0.95
N GLU A 157 -15.41 8.92 -1.14
CA GLU A 157 -16.16 7.69 -1.41
C GLU A 157 -17.02 7.30 -0.21
N GLY A 158 -16.52 7.51 1.02
CA GLY A 158 -17.28 7.29 2.24
C GLY A 158 -18.53 8.18 2.33
N TYR A 159 -18.39 9.46 1.98
CA TYR A 159 -19.53 10.37 1.85
C TYR A 159 -20.53 9.90 0.78
N LEU A 160 -20.05 9.55 -0.41
CA LEU A 160 -20.91 9.05 -1.50
C LEU A 160 -21.63 7.75 -1.14
N LEU A 161 -20.98 6.85 -0.42
CA LEU A 161 -21.62 5.64 0.09
C LEU A 161 -22.73 6.01 1.08
N LYS A 162 -22.47 6.91 2.03
CA LYS A 162 -23.48 7.33 3.00
C LYS A 162 -24.67 8.01 2.34
N GLU A 163 -24.43 8.84 1.33
CA GLU A 163 -25.46 9.48 0.51
C GLU A 163 -26.31 8.44 -0.22
N LYS A 164 -25.71 7.43 -0.85
CA LYS A 164 -26.46 6.34 -1.48
C LYS A 164 -27.34 5.59 -0.47
N LEU A 165 -26.81 5.32 0.72
CA LEU A 165 -27.54 4.62 1.78
C LEU A 165 -28.67 5.45 2.38
N SER A 166 -28.58 6.78 2.41
CA SER A 166 -29.67 7.63 2.91
C SER A 166 -30.89 7.61 1.99
N HIS A 167 -30.68 7.54 0.66
CA HIS A 167 -31.75 7.46 -0.34
C HIS A 167 -32.41 6.07 -0.43
N ILE A 168 -31.79 5.02 0.11
CA ILE A 168 -32.35 3.66 0.14
C ILE A 168 -33.21 3.42 1.39
N ILE A 169 -32.99 4.19 2.45
CA ILE A 169 -33.62 4.01 3.77
C ILE A 169 -34.74 5.05 4.02
N GLY A 170 -35.05 5.91 3.02
CA GLY A 170 -36.19 6.84 3.04
C GLY A 170 -37.32 6.36 2.15
#